data_AF-A0A846U835-F1
#
_entry.id   AF-A0A846U835-F1
#
_cell.length_a   1.000
_cell.length_b   1.000
_cell.length_c   1.000
_cell.angle_alpha   90.00
_cell.angle_beta   90.00
_cell.angle_gamma   90.00
#
_symmetry.space_group_name_H-M   'P 1'
#
loop_
_entity.id
_entity.type
_entity.pdbx_description
1 polymer ?
#
loop_
_entity_poly.entity_id
_entity_poly.type
_entity_poly.pdbx_seq_one_letter_code
_entity_poly.pdbx_strand_id
1 'polypeptide(L)'
;MPHTTTLNALLATLLAASAATAAAATPTASATLLARSTLVGVQAAMREARAGNKIGVDAATCVQALQPAALVPVFETAVKDNWSAADVDAIEAFLATPAGRKYTERSVVQARLDAGEPLTAPMPEYTEDELAALNRFRKTPAGAQLVSRSEFANERSRKAIQARLLELLTGCRAVP
;
A
#
# COMPACT_ATOMS: atom_id res chain seq x y z
N MET A 1 -65.41 -34.97 -17.66
CA MET A 1 -64.33 -35.66 -16.94
C MET A 1 -62.99 -35.11 -17.44
N PRO A 2 -62.42 -34.09 -16.79
CA PRO A 2 -61.10 -33.55 -17.13
C PRO A 2 -60.03 -34.03 -16.14
N HIS A 3 -58.92 -34.55 -16.66
CA HIS A 3 -57.71 -34.86 -15.90
C HIS A 3 -56.82 -33.60 -15.83
N THR A 4 -56.66 -33.05 -14.64
CA THR A 4 -55.65 -32.03 -14.30
C THR A 4 -54.72 -32.63 -13.27
N THR A 5 -53.47 -32.93 -13.63
CA THR A 5 -52.46 -33.32 -12.64
C THR A 5 -51.04 -32.95 -13.08
N THR A 6 -50.49 -31.97 -12.34
CA THR A 6 -49.10 -31.84 -11.88
C THR A 6 -47.97 -31.66 -12.89
N LEU A 7 -47.59 -30.41 -13.14
CA LEU A 7 -46.28 -30.03 -13.68
C LEU A 7 -45.66 -28.85 -12.91
N ASN A 8 -45.55 -28.95 -11.58
CA ASN A 8 -45.02 -27.87 -10.72
C ASN A 8 -44.01 -28.41 -9.69
N ALA A 9 -42.92 -29.05 -10.13
CA ALA A 9 -41.91 -29.56 -9.20
C ALA A 9 -40.46 -29.56 -9.75
N LEU A 10 -40.07 -28.59 -10.58
CA LEU A 10 -38.71 -28.58 -11.18
C LEU A 10 -38.04 -27.20 -11.28
N LEU A 11 -38.47 -26.23 -10.45
CA LEU A 11 -37.97 -24.84 -10.51
C LEU A 11 -37.50 -24.29 -9.16
N ALA A 12 -36.98 -25.13 -8.26
CA ALA A 12 -36.55 -24.70 -6.93
C ALA A 12 -35.10 -25.08 -6.54
N THR A 13 -34.28 -25.56 -7.47
CA THR A 13 -32.91 -26.04 -7.16
C THR A 13 -31.76 -25.30 -7.88
N LEU A 14 -32.04 -24.23 -8.64
CA LEU A 14 -31.03 -23.51 -9.42
C LEU A 14 -30.55 -22.17 -8.84
N LEU A 15 -31.00 -21.77 -7.64
CA LEU A 15 -30.55 -20.51 -7.01
C LEU A 15 -29.40 -20.66 -5.98
N ALA A 16 -28.75 -21.82 -5.92
CA ALA A 16 -27.55 -22.00 -5.09
C ALA A 16 -26.23 -21.75 -5.85
N ALA A 17 -26.28 -20.96 -6.92
CA ALA A 17 -25.09 -20.52 -7.66
C ALA A 17 -24.33 -19.46 -6.84
N SER A 18 -23.50 -19.95 -5.90
CA SER A 18 -22.19 -19.40 -5.57
C SER A 18 -22.11 -17.88 -5.42
N ALA A 19 -22.60 -17.37 -4.30
CA ALA A 19 -22.00 -16.20 -3.67
C ALA A 19 -20.62 -16.62 -3.13
N ALA A 20 -19.65 -16.80 -4.03
CA ALA A 20 -18.26 -16.74 -3.64
C ALA A 20 -18.01 -15.30 -3.22
N THR A 21 -18.12 -15.02 -1.93
CA THR A 21 -17.44 -13.89 -1.32
C THR A 21 -15.98 -14.04 -1.70
N ALA A 22 -15.56 -13.33 -2.76
CA ALA A 22 -14.15 -13.09 -3.01
C ALA A 22 -13.64 -12.42 -1.74
N ALA A 23 -13.06 -13.22 -0.84
CA ALA A 23 -12.40 -12.72 0.34
C ALA A 23 -11.41 -11.69 -0.19
N ALA A 24 -11.65 -10.42 0.13
CA ALA A 24 -10.75 -9.36 -0.29
C ALA A 24 -9.36 -9.78 0.16
N ALA A 25 -8.47 -10.03 -0.80
CA ALA A 25 -7.14 -10.53 -0.50
C ALA A 25 -6.51 -9.59 0.52
N THR A 26 -6.00 -10.15 1.63
CA THR A 26 -5.30 -9.37 2.63
C THR A 26 -4.15 -8.65 1.94
N PRO A 27 -4.02 -7.33 2.10
CA PRO A 27 -2.91 -6.61 1.50
C PRO A 27 -1.56 -7.16 1.94
N THR A 28 -0.61 -7.21 1.02
CA THR A 28 0.77 -7.53 1.28
C THR A 28 1.41 -6.46 2.18
N ALA A 29 2.36 -6.89 3.00
CA ALA A 29 3.12 -6.00 3.86
C ALA A 29 3.95 -5.01 3.03
N SER A 30 4.47 -5.45 1.88
CA SER A 30 5.17 -4.58 0.93
C SER A 30 4.28 -3.48 0.37
N ALA A 31 3.08 -3.80 -0.15
CA ALA A 31 2.16 -2.78 -0.66
C ALA A 31 1.74 -1.78 0.44
N THR A 32 1.52 -2.28 1.66
CA THR A 32 1.20 -1.46 2.82
C THR A 32 2.35 -0.51 3.20
N LEU A 33 3.59 -1.02 3.20
CA LEU A 33 4.79 -0.22 3.47
C LEU A 33 4.95 0.89 2.44
N LEU A 34 4.89 0.55 1.15
CA LEU A 34 5.06 1.50 0.04
C LEU A 34 3.98 2.59 0.05
N ALA A 35 2.72 2.20 0.29
CA ALA A 35 1.61 3.13 0.45
C ALA A 35 1.82 4.11 1.62
N ARG A 36 2.29 3.62 2.78
CA ARG A 36 2.59 4.45 3.95
C ARG A 36 3.70 5.45 3.66
N SER A 37 4.85 4.98 3.16
CA SER A 37 5.99 5.85 2.85
C SER A 37 5.65 6.90 1.79
N THR A 38 4.90 6.53 0.77
CA THR A 38 4.44 7.47 -0.27
C THR A 38 3.52 8.53 0.29
N LEU A 39 2.55 8.14 1.12
CA LEU A 39 1.62 9.09 1.71
C LEU A 39 2.31 10.10 2.63
N VAL A 40 3.31 9.66 3.40
CA VAL A 40 4.13 10.57 4.23
C VAL A 40 4.79 11.64 3.36
N GLY A 41 5.40 11.27 2.23
CA GLY A 41 6.01 12.23 1.31
C GLY A 41 5.00 13.23 0.73
N VAL A 42 3.80 12.77 0.38
CA VAL A 42 2.71 13.62 -0.13
C VAL A 42 2.20 14.58 0.95
N GLN A 43 2.00 14.09 2.17
CA GLN A 43 1.58 14.90 3.30
C GLN A 43 2.61 15.98 3.64
N ALA A 44 3.90 15.66 3.53
CA ALA A 44 4.99 16.61 3.67
C ALA A 44 4.95 17.71 2.60
N ALA A 45 4.88 17.32 1.33
CA ALA A 45 4.80 18.26 0.21
C ALA A 45 3.59 19.19 0.34
N MET A 46 2.45 18.69 0.84
CA MET A 46 1.27 19.52 1.05
C MET A 46 1.38 20.45 2.25
N ARG A 47 2.12 20.08 3.31
CA ARG A 47 2.46 21.04 4.39
C ARG A 47 3.33 22.17 3.87
N GLU A 48 4.32 21.85 3.04
CA GLU A 48 5.16 22.87 2.39
C GLU A 48 4.33 23.77 1.46
N ALA A 49 3.47 23.19 0.62
CA ALA A 49 2.55 23.94 -0.23
C ALA A 49 1.64 24.86 0.60
N ARG A 50 1.16 24.39 1.76
CA ARG A 50 0.39 25.21 2.70
C ARG A 50 1.22 26.35 3.29
N ALA A 51 2.46 26.09 3.71
CA ALA A 51 3.37 27.12 4.24
C ALA A 51 3.66 28.21 3.19
N GLY A 52 3.73 27.81 1.91
CA GLY A 52 3.83 28.73 0.77
C GLY A 52 2.50 29.33 0.29
N ASN A 53 1.39 29.16 1.03
CA ASN A 53 0.03 29.62 0.67
C ASN A 53 -0.47 29.15 -0.72
N LYS A 54 0.04 28.03 -1.23
CA LYS A 54 -0.40 27.43 -2.52
C LYS A 54 -1.70 26.65 -2.38
N ILE A 55 -2.03 26.20 -1.17
CA ILE A 55 -3.29 25.51 -0.87
C ILE A 55 -3.93 26.08 0.41
N GLY A 56 -5.26 25.99 0.50
CA GLY A 56 -6.03 26.41 1.66
C GLY A 56 -5.85 25.50 2.89
N VAL A 57 -6.26 25.98 4.06
CA VAL A 57 -6.19 25.23 5.33
C VAL A 57 -7.04 23.96 5.27
N ASP A 58 -8.25 24.04 4.72
CA ASP A 58 -9.17 22.89 4.60
C ASP A 58 -8.58 21.80 3.70
N ALA A 59 -7.95 22.20 2.60
CA ALA A 59 -7.27 21.29 1.67
C ALA A 59 -6.09 20.61 2.33
N ALA A 60 -5.23 21.36 3.04
CA ALA A 60 -4.11 20.81 3.78
C ALA A 60 -4.59 19.82 4.86
N THR A 61 -5.64 20.18 5.61
CA THR A 61 -6.23 19.35 6.67
C THR A 61 -6.79 18.04 6.11
N CYS A 62 -7.51 18.11 4.98
CA CYS A 62 -7.99 16.91 4.29
C CYS A 62 -6.85 15.97 3.90
N VAL A 63 -5.75 16.50 3.33
CA VAL A 63 -4.61 15.66 2.94
C VAL A 63 -3.93 15.02 4.14
N GLN A 64 -3.79 15.74 5.26
CA GLN A 64 -3.22 15.15 6.48
C GLN A 64 -4.12 14.04 7.07
N ALA A 65 -5.43 14.05 6.79
CA ALA A 65 -6.36 13.02 7.23
C ALA A 65 -6.40 11.77 6.34
N LEU A 66 -5.81 11.82 5.13
CA LEU A 66 -5.73 10.66 4.23
C LEU A 66 -5.06 9.49 4.93
N GLN A 67 -5.55 8.28 4.61
CA GLN A 67 -5.06 7.03 5.17
C GLN A 67 -4.27 6.22 4.12
N PRO A 68 -3.19 5.53 4.49
CA PRO A 68 -2.40 4.72 3.56
C PRO A 68 -3.23 3.68 2.81
N ALA A 69 -4.29 3.16 3.43
CA ALA A 69 -5.20 2.19 2.83
C ALA A 69 -5.81 2.67 1.50
N ALA A 70 -5.93 3.98 1.27
CA ALA A 70 -6.41 4.54 0.02
C ALA A 70 -5.45 4.34 -1.17
N LEU A 71 -4.17 4.06 -0.89
CA LEU A 71 -3.11 3.81 -1.88
C LEU A 71 -2.73 2.33 -1.99
N VAL A 72 -3.07 1.51 -1.00
CA VAL A 72 -2.70 0.08 -0.97
C VAL A 72 -3.08 -0.67 -2.26
N PRO A 73 -4.30 -0.53 -2.82
CA PRO A 73 -4.67 -1.27 -4.04
C PRO A 73 -3.80 -0.96 -5.28
N VAL A 74 -3.35 0.30 -5.42
CA VAL A 74 -2.48 0.65 -6.55
C VAL A 74 -1.06 0.13 -6.36
N PHE A 75 -0.58 0.09 -5.11
CA PHE A 75 0.71 -0.52 -4.78
C PHE A 75 0.70 -2.05 -4.88
N GLU A 76 -0.41 -2.71 -4.55
CA GLU A 76 -0.60 -4.15 -4.81
C GLU A 76 -0.39 -4.48 -6.29
N THR A 77 -0.98 -3.66 -7.16
CA THR A 77 -0.84 -3.83 -8.61
C THR A 77 0.59 -3.52 -9.04
N ALA A 78 1.18 -2.43 -8.56
CA ALA A 78 2.56 -2.07 -8.88
C ALA A 78 3.56 -3.15 -8.46
N VAL A 79 3.40 -3.74 -7.27
CA VAL A 79 4.23 -4.84 -6.80
C VAL A 79 4.14 -6.04 -7.74
N LYS A 80 2.92 -6.46 -8.12
CA LYS A 80 2.71 -7.61 -9.02
C LYS A 80 3.18 -7.36 -10.45
N ASP A 81 3.14 -6.10 -10.90
CA ASP A 81 3.57 -5.70 -12.24
C ASP A 81 5.10 -5.58 -12.37
N ASN A 82 5.81 -5.31 -11.27
CA ASN A 82 7.25 -5.02 -11.30
C ASN A 82 8.11 -6.14 -10.72
N TRP A 83 7.57 -6.95 -9.80
CA TRP A 83 8.33 -7.97 -9.10
C TRP A 83 7.89 -9.35 -9.52
N SER A 84 8.84 -10.29 -9.55
CA SER A 84 8.49 -11.70 -9.74
C SER A 84 7.71 -12.20 -8.52
N ALA A 85 6.85 -13.20 -8.70
CA ALA A 85 6.14 -13.83 -7.58
C ALA A 85 7.12 -14.33 -6.49
N ALA A 86 8.27 -14.86 -6.90
CA ALA A 86 9.32 -15.30 -5.99
C ALA A 86 9.94 -14.14 -5.18
N ASP A 87 10.14 -12.97 -5.80
CA ASP A 87 10.62 -11.79 -5.09
C ASP A 87 9.57 -11.25 -4.12
N VAL A 88 8.29 -11.23 -4.52
CA VAL A 88 7.18 -10.86 -3.64
C VAL A 88 7.18 -11.77 -2.41
N ASP A 89 7.16 -13.09 -2.61
CA ASP A 89 7.16 -14.06 -1.50
C ASP A 89 8.38 -13.90 -0.58
N ALA A 90 9.57 -13.68 -1.15
CA ALA A 90 10.79 -13.46 -0.37
C ALA A 90 10.75 -12.14 0.43
N ILE A 91 10.19 -11.07 -0.13
CA ILE A 91 9.97 -9.79 0.56
C ILE A 91 8.98 -9.99 1.70
N GLU A 92 7.83 -10.60 1.45
CA GLU A 92 6.81 -10.84 2.47
C GLU A 92 7.35 -11.71 3.61
N ALA A 93 8.09 -12.77 3.28
CA ALA A 93 8.76 -13.62 4.27
C ALA A 93 9.77 -12.82 5.12
N PHE A 94 10.56 -11.94 4.50
CA PHE A 94 11.46 -11.07 5.23
C PHE A 94 10.71 -10.08 6.14
N LEU A 95 9.69 -9.40 5.62
CA LEU A 95 8.88 -8.42 6.36
C LEU A 95 8.14 -9.05 7.55
N ALA A 96 7.87 -10.35 7.51
CA ALA A 96 7.33 -11.12 8.64
C ALA A 96 8.36 -11.43 9.75
N THR A 97 9.66 -11.22 9.54
CA THR A 97 10.70 -11.41 10.58
C THR A 97 10.77 -10.22 11.55
N PRO A 98 11.37 -10.37 12.75
CA PRO A 98 11.64 -9.23 13.64
C PRO A 98 12.41 -8.09 12.96
N ALA A 99 13.45 -8.42 12.19
CA ALA A 99 14.23 -7.45 11.43
C ALA A 99 13.39 -6.75 10.34
N GLY A 100 12.56 -7.50 9.62
CA GLY A 100 11.67 -6.96 8.60
C GLY A 100 10.58 -6.05 9.16
N ARG A 101 9.98 -6.39 10.30
CA ARG A 101 9.03 -5.51 11.00
C ARG A 101 9.69 -4.19 11.42
N LYS A 102 10.87 -4.26 12.05
CA LYS A 102 11.67 -3.06 12.38
C LYS A 102 12.06 -2.27 11.14
N TYR A 103 12.36 -2.94 10.03
CA TYR A 103 12.59 -2.26 8.75
C TYR A 103 11.37 -1.45 8.32
N THR A 104 10.16 -2.01 8.39
CA THR A 104 8.94 -1.25 8.05
C THR A 104 8.73 -0.03 8.93
N GLU A 105 8.91 -0.19 10.26
CA GLU A 105 8.75 0.90 11.23
C GLU A 105 9.77 2.00 10.99
N ARG A 106 11.05 1.63 10.86
CA ARG A 106 12.13 2.57 10.58
C ARG A 106 11.96 3.28 9.25
N SER A 107 11.49 2.60 8.18
CA SER A 107 11.26 3.24 6.88
C SER A 107 10.18 4.32 6.94
N VAL A 108 9.13 4.13 7.73
CA VAL A 108 8.10 5.17 7.93
C VAL A 108 8.63 6.32 8.78
N VAL A 109 9.37 6.03 9.86
CA VAL A 109 10.00 7.08 10.69
C VAL A 109 11.01 7.88 9.88
N GLN A 110 11.85 7.22 9.07
CA GLN A 110 12.80 7.89 8.19
C GLN A 110 12.09 8.77 7.17
N ALA A 111 11.03 8.28 6.53
CA ALA A 111 10.24 9.10 5.60
C ALA A 111 9.67 10.37 6.26
N ARG A 112 9.29 10.31 7.54
CA ARG A 112 8.84 11.48 8.32
C ARG A 112 9.98 12.45 8.62
N LEU A 113 11.17 11.94 8.96
CA LEU A 113 12.36 12.77 9.16
C LEU A 113 12.79 13.45 7.87
N ASP A 114 12.79 12.72 6.75
CA ASP A 114 13.09 13.27 5.42
C ASP A 114 12.05 14.35 5.02
N ALA A 115 10.83 14.23 5.53
CA ALA A 115 9.74 15.19 5.42
C ALA A 115 9.82 16.37 6.42
N GLY A 116 10.89 16.47 7.20
CA GLY A 116 11.12 17.55 8.17
C GLY A 116 10.28 17.45 9.45
N GLU A 117 9.63 16.32 9.71
CA GLU A 117 8.93 16.10 10.98
C GLU A 117 9.93 15.82 12.11
N PRO A 118 9.67 16.31 13.34
CA PRO A 118 10.50 15.96 14.48
C PRO A 118 10.34 14.47 14.84
N LEU A 119 11.42 13.88 15.35
CA LEU A 119 11.37 12.53 15.91
C LEU A 119 10.53 12.53 17.19
N THR A 120 9.32 11.96 17.15
CA THR A 120 8.42 11.91 18.32
C THR A 120 8.69 10.72 19.24
N ALA A 121 9.29 9.65 18.71
CA ALA A 121 9.68 8.45 19.45
C ALA A 121 11.05 7.96 18.97
N PRO A 122 11.87 7.34 19.83
CA PRO A 122 13.17 6.80 19.43
C PRO A 122 13.05 5.88 18.22
N MET A 123 14.03 5.94 17.33
CA MET A 123 14.06 5.06 16.17
C MET A 123 14.27 3.60 16.61
N PRO A 124 13.46 2.63 16.14
CA PRO A 124 13.59 1.24 16.57
C PRO A 124 14.99 0.70 16.31
N GLU A 125 15.73 0.28 17.33
CA GLU A 125 17.11 -0.21 17.17
C GLU A 125 17.15 -1.69 16.75
N TYR A 126 18.09 -2.03 15.87
CA TYR A 126 18.34 -3.42 15.50
C TYR A 126 19.29 -4.07 16.51
N THR A 127 19.02 -5.33 16.85
CA THR A 127 20.03 -6.21 17.44
C THR A 127 21.08 -6.58 16.38
N GLU A 128 22.22 -7.14 16.82
CA GLU A 128 23.25 -7.63 15.89
C GLU A 128 22.70 -8.69 14.92
N ASP A 129 21.88 -9.62 15.42
CA ASP A 129 21.24 -10.67 14.62
C ASP A 129 20.27 -10.10 13.58
N GLU A 130 19.47 -9.10 13.99
CA GLU A 130 18.52 -8.45 13.09
C GLU A 130 19.25 -7.64 12.01
N LEU A 131 20.32 -6.94 12.39
CA LEU A 131 21.16 -6.20 11.44
C LEU A 131 21.84 -7.16 10.45
N ALA A 132 22.32 -8.31 10.92
CA ALA A 132 22.87 -9.36 10.06
C ALA A 132 21.82 -9.94 9.12
N ALA A 133 20.58 -10.17 9.60
CA ALA A 133 19.47 -10.62 8.78
C ALA A 133 19.09 -9.60 7.70
N LEU A 134 18.97 -8.32 8.06
CA LEU A 134 18.74 -7.23 7.12
C LEU A 134 19.86 -7.15 6.07
N ASN A 135 21.12 -7.20 6.49
CA ASN A 135 22.26 -7.12 5.58
C ASN A 135 22.36 -8.32 4.64
N ARG A 136 21.97 -9.52 5.08
CA ARG A 136 21.83 -10.69 4.19
C ARG A 136 20.70 -10.49 3.20
N PHE A 137 19.52 -10.09 3.67
CA PHE A 137 18.35 -9.87 2.81
C PHE A 137 18.62 -8.83 1.73
N ARG A 138 19.25 -7.69 2.07
CA ARG A 138 19.58 -6.63 1.12
C ARG A 138 20.51 -7.05 -0.03
N LYS A 139 21.20 -8.19 0.10
CA LYS A 139 22.07 -8.74 -0.95
C LYS A 139 21.35 -9.70 -1.89
N THR A 140 20.08 -10.02 -1.64
CA THR A 140 19.27 -10.85 -2.55
C THR A 140 18.63 -9.98 -3.64
N PRO A 141 18.18 -10.58 -4.76
CA PRO A 141 17.39 -9.85 -5.77
C PRO A 141 16.16 -9.16 -5.17
N ALA A 142 15.38 -9.90 -4.36
CA ALA A 142 14.22 -9.39 -3.63
C ALA A 142 14.55 -8.19 -2.72
N GLY A 143 15.67 -8.26 -1.99
CA GLY A 143 16.13 -7.14 -1.16
C GLY A 143 16.56 -5.92 -1.97
N ALA A 144 17.16 -6.13 -3.13
CA ALA A 144 17.49 -5.04 -4.06
C ALA A 144 16.23 -4.38 -4.63
N GLN A 145 15.19 -5.15 -4.95
CA GLN A 145 13.90 -4.62 -5.42
C GLN A 145 13.27 -3.71 -4.36
N LEU A 146 13.18 -4.20 -3.11
CA LEU A 146 12.57 -3.45 -2.01
C LEU A 146 13.32 -2.16 -1.68
N VAL A 147 14.65 -2.16 -1.70
CA VAL A 147 15.47 -0.99 -1.34
C VAL A 147 15.52 0.05 -2.46
N SER A 148 15.51 -0.38 -3.72
CA SER A 148 15.66 0.52 -4.89
C SER A 148 14.39 1.27 -5.26
N ARG A 149 13.25 1.02 -4.59
CA ARG A 149 11.93 1.55 -4.95
C ARG A 149 11.50 1.19 -6.37
N SER A 150 11.82 -0.05 -6.76
CA SER A 150 11.58 -0.59 -8.10
C SER A 150 10.11 -0.71 -8.47
N GLU A 151 9.16 -0.54 -7.54
CA GLU A 151 7.74 -0.38 -7.83
C GLU A 151 7.44 0.82 -8.75
N PHE A 152 8.35 1.78 -8.81
CA PHE A 152 8.30 2.91 -9.73
C PHE A 152 9.12 2.69 -11.01
N ALA A 153 9.73 1.52 -11.24
CA ALA A 153 10.55 1.27 -12.42
C ALA A 153 9.70 1.23 -13.71
N ASN A 154 8.51 0.63 -13.64
CA ASN A 154 7.57 0.58 -14.76
C ASN A 154 6.76 1.88 -14.90
N GLU A 155 6.69 2.42 -16.12
CA GLU A 155 5.94 3.65 -16.44
C GLU A 155 4.44 3.52 -16.14
N ARG A 156 3.83 2.37 -16.41
CA ARG A 156 2.42 2.10 -16.12
C ARG A 156 2.16 2.21 -14.63
N SER A 157 2.99 1.58 -13.80
CA SER A 157 2.85 1.63 -12.33
C SER A 157 3.06 3.05 -11.80
N ARG A 158 4.06 3.79 -12.29
CA ARG A 158 4.22 5.22 -11.97
C ARG A 158 2.97 6.04 -12.29
N LYS A 159 2.44 5.90 -13.51
CA LYS A 159 1.23 6.63 -13.93
C LYS A 159 0.02 6.25 -13.11
N ALA A 160 -0.16 4.97 -12.78
CA ALA A 160 -1.27 4.51 -11.97
C ALA A 160 -1.20 5.08 -10.54
N ILE A 161 -0.02 5.04 -9.90
CA ILE A 161 0.20 5.62 -8.57
C ILE A 161 -0.03 7.14 -8.61
N GLN A 162 0.53 7.84 -9.60
CA GLN A 162 0.34 9.28 -9.77
C GLN A 162 -1.13 9.64 -9.99
N ALA A 163 -1.85 8.92 -10.83
CA ALA A 163 -3.26 9.14 -11.09
C ALA A 163 -4.08 8.96 -9.81
N ARG A 164 -3.81 7.91 -9.03
CA ARG A 164 -4.48 7.68 -7.75
C ARG A 164 -4.19 8.80 -6.74
N LEU A 165 -2.94 9.26 -6.66
CA LEU A 165 -2.58 10.40 -5.82
C LEU A 165 -3.30 11.68 -6.25
N LEU A 166 -3.34 11.98 -7.55
CA LEU A 166 -4.03 13.15 -8.08
C LEU A 166 -5.53 13.10 -7.78
N GLU A 167 -6.16 11.93 -7.89
CA GLU A 167 -7.57 11.74 -7.53
C GLU A 167 -7.81 12.09 -6.06
N LEU A 168 -6.98 11.56 -5.15
CA LEU A 168 -7.07 11.85 -3.72
C LEU A 168 -6.86 13.34 -3.41
N LEU A 169 -5.85 13.95 -4.01
CA LEU A 169 -5.56 15.38 -3.83
C LEU A 169 -6.66 16.26 -4.42
N THR A 170 -7.26 15.88 -5.55
CA THR A 170 -8.41 16.56 -6.14
C THR A 170 -9.63 16.47 -5.23
N GLY A 171 -9.89 15.30 -4.64
CA GLY A 171 -10.92 15.12 -3.61
C GLY A 171 -10.73 16.06 -2.41
N CYS A 172 -9.48 16.32 -2.03
CA CYS A 172 -9.12 17.30 -1.01
C CYS A 172 -9.03 18.75 -1.49
N ARG A 173 -9.22 19.04 -2.79
CA ARG A 173 -8.98 20.36 -3.41
C ARG A 173 -7.57 20.89 -3.13
N ALA A 174 -6.60 19.97 -3.08
CA ALA A 174 -5.21 20.22 -2.73
C ALA A 174 -4.28 20.07 -3.96
N VAL A 175 -4.83 20.22 -5.17
CA VAL A 175 -4.01 20.33 -6.39
C VAL A 175 -3.42 21.75 -6.40
N PRO A 176 -2.09 21.92 -6.26
CA PRO A 176 -1.45 23.23 -6.20
C PRO A 176 -1.53 24.01 -7.51
#